data_AF-A0A0R1NJ05-F1
#
_entry.id   AF-A0A0R1NJ05-F1
#
_cell.length_a   1.000
_cell.length_b   1.000
_cell.length_c   1.000
_cell.angle_alpha   90.00
_cell.angle_beta   90.00
_cell.angle_gamma   90.00
#
_symmetry.space_group_name_H-M   'P 1'
#
loop_
_entity.id
_entity.type
_entity.pdbx_description
1 polymer ?
#
loop_
_entity_poly.entity_id
_entity_poly.type
_entity_poly.pdbx_seq_one_letter_code
_entity_poly.pdbx_strand_id
1 'polypeptide(L)'
;MNSLIAHIQQQMMKPKMLSNGLQALFLVPLLVILAISNWANVTINSAAIILIMVVSLLIGLHKLANQIASVIEKGADNHFR
;
A
#
# COMPACT_ATOMS: atom_id res chain seq x y z
N MET A 1 -6.38 -21.63 30.29
CA MET A 1 -5.05 -21.34 29.69
C MET A 1 -5.06 -21.42 28.17
N ASN A 2 -5.82 -22.33 27.55
CA ASN A 2 -5.91 -22.42 26.07
C ASN A 2 -6.62 -21.25 25.37
N SER A 3 -7.52 -20.53 26.05
CA SER A 3 -8.24 -19.39 25.45
C SER A 3 -7.40 -18.11 25.34
N LEU A 4 -6.41 -17.93 26.22
CA LEU A 4 -5.50 -16.78 26.22
C LEU A 4 -4.48 -16.89 25.07
N ILE A 5 -4.02 -18.09 24.75
CA ILE A 5 -3.09 -18.35 23.64
C ILE A 5 -3.79 -18.10 22.28
N ALA A 6 -5.06 -18.49 22.16
CA ALA A 6 -5.86 -18.21 20.96
C ALA A 6 -6.09 -16.70 20.71
N HIS A 7 -6.23 -15.90 21.78
CA HIS A 7 -6.37 -14.45 21.66
C HIS A 7 -5.06 -13.75 21.24
N ILE A 8 -3.90 -14.28 21.64
CA ILE A 8 -2.59 -13.74 21.23
C ILE A 8 -2.30 -14.08 19.76
N GLN A 9 -2.68 -15.27 19.28
CA GLN A 9 -2.53 -15.64 17.86
C GLN A 9 -3.47 -14.88 16.93
N GLN A 10 -4.62 -14.39 17.41
CA GLN A 10 -5.54 -13.58 16.60
C GLN A 10 -5.07 -12.13 16.38
N GLN A 11 -3.99 -11.70 17.04
CA GLN A 11 -3.34 -10.40 16.80
C GLN A 11 -2.28 -10.44 15.69
N MET A 12 -2.12 -11.55 14.98
CA MET A 12 -1.49 -11.50 13.66
C MET A 12 -2.41 -10.68 12.74
N MET A 13 -2.09 -9.39 12.56
CA MET A 13 -2.80 -8.51 11.63
C MET A 13 -2.99 -9.25 10.31
N LYS A 14 -4.25 -9.46 9.93
CA LYS A 14 -4.57 -10.18 8.69
C LYS A 14 -3.75 -9.57 7.54
N PRO A 15 -3.05 -10.36 6.73
CA PRO A 15 -2.13 -9.85 5.70
C PRO A 15 -2.79 -8.86 4.72
N LYS A 16 -4.11 -8.96 4.53
CA LYS A 16 -4.92 -7.99 3.77
C LYS A 16 -4.98 -6.59 4.40
N MET A 17 -5.03 -6.47 5.73
CA MET A 17 -5.00 -5.15 6.41
C MET A 17 -3.64 -4.48 6.27
N LEU A 18 -2.56 -5.25 6.34
CA LEU A 18 -1.19 -4.74 6.23
C LEU A 18 -0.88 -4.24 4.81
N SER A 19 -1.23 -5.02 3.77
CA SER A 19 -1.10 -4.58 2.37
C SER A 19 -1.96 -3.34 2.07
N ASN A 20 -3.22 -3.31 2.54
CA ASN A 20 -4.09 -2.14 2.34
C ASN A 20 -3.58 -0.89 3.07
N GLY A 21 -3.06 -1.05 4.29
CA GLY A 21 -2.46 0.05 5.05
C GLY A 21 -1.22 0.60 4.36
N LEU A 22 -0.35 -0.27 3.84
CA LEU A 22 0.82 0.14 3.07
C LEU A 22 0.43 0.85 1.78
N GLN A 23 -0.55 0.33 1.04
CA GLN A 23 -1.05 0.98 -0.18
C GLN A 23 -1.60 2.37 0.13
N ALA A 24 -2.41 2.51 1.18
CA ALA A 24 -2.96 3.81 1.60
C ALA A 24 -1.86 4.82 1.97
N LEU A 25 -0.80 4.37 2.65
CA LEU A 25 0.35 5.22 3.00
C LEU A 25 1.00 5.88 1.77
N PHE A 26 1.06 5.16 0.64
CA PHE A 26 1.63 5.70 -0.60
C PHE A 26 0.61 6.40 -1.51
N LEU A 27 -0.65 5.96 -1.51
CA LEU A 27 -1.72 6.55 -2.34
C LEU A 27 -2.21 7.89 -1.82
N VAL A 28 -2.36 8.05 -0.50
CA VAL A 28 -2.94 9.25 0.10
C VAL A 28 -2.12 10.51 -0.23
N PRO A 29 -0.78 10.53 -0.05
CA PRO A 29 0.03 11.69 -0.42
C PRO A 29 -0.09 12.04 -1.92
N LEU A 30 -0.13 11.03 -2.79
CA LEU A 30 -0.27 11.23 -4.23
C LEU A 30 -1.61 11.91 -4.59
N LEU A 31 -2.71 11.44 -4.00
CA LEU A 31 -4.03 12.05 -4.20
C LEU A 31 -4.09 13.48 -3.68
N VAL A 32 -3.47 13.75 -2.52
CA VAL A 32 -3.40 15.11 -1.96
C VAL A 32 -2.64 16.04 -2.92
N ILE A 33 -1.46 15.64 -3.42
CA ILE A 33 -0.67 16.44 -4.35
C ILE A 33 -1.48 16.73 -5.63
N LEU A 34 -2.13 15.71 -6.21
CA LEU A 34 -2.95 15.89 -7.41
C LEU A 34 -4.14 16.83 -7.17
N ALA A 35 -4.76 16.77 -5.99
CA ALA A 35 -5.92 17.61 -5.65
C ALA A 35 -5.55 19.09 -5.43
N ILE A 36 -4.40 19.36 -4.80
CA ILE A 36 -3.96 20.75 -4.54
C ILE A 36 -3.18 21.37 -5.71
N SER A 37 -2.81 20.57 -6.70
CA SER A 37 -2.05 21.05 -7.87
C SER A 37 -2.87 22.02 -8.71
N ASN A 38 -2.22 23.05 -9.23
CA ASN A 38 -2.87 24.02 -10.12
C ASN A 38 -2.94 23.47 -11.56
N TRP A 39 -4.13 23.04 -11.95
CA TRP A 39 -4.39 22.48 -13.29
C TRP A 39 -4.63 23.53 -14.37
N ALA A 40 -4.75 24.82 -14.02
CA ALA A 40 -5.14 25.88 -14.96
C ALA A 40 -4.16 26.04 -16.14
N ASN A 41 -2.88 25.70 -15.94
CA ASN A 41 -1.84 25.82 -16.96
C ASN A 41 -1.42 24.47 -17.57
N VAL A 42 -2.14 23.39 -17.26
CA VAL A 42 -1.80 22.05 -17.74
C VAL A 42 -2.48 21.80 -19.09
N THR A 43 -1.69 21.66 -20.14
CA THR A 43 -2.21 21.29 -21.47
C THR A 43 -2.74 19.86 -21.48
N ILE A 44 -3.65 19.54 -22.39
CA ILE A 44 -4.23 18.18 -22.53
C ILE A 44 -3.13 17.11 -22.71
N ASN A 45 -2.10 17.41 -23.50
CA ASN A 45 -0.97 16.49 -23.72
C ASN A 45 -0.19 16.26 -22.42
N SER A 46 0.08 17.32 -21.65
CA SER A 46 0.74 17.21 -20.35
C SER A 46 -0.12 16.42 -19.35
N ALA A 47 -1.44 16.65 -19.34
CA ALA A 47 -2.37 15.90 -18.49
C ALA A 47 -2.39 14.40 -18.83
N ALA A 48 -2.34 14.05 -20.12
CA ALA A 48 -2.28 12.65 -20.56
C ALA A 48 -0.99 11.96 -20.09
N ILE A 49 0.16 12.65 -20.14
CA ILE A 49 1.43 12.12 -19.63
C ILE A 49 1.35 11.93 -18.11
N ILE A 50 0.81 12.91 -17.38
CA ILE A 50 0.61 12.82 -15.92
C ILE A 50 -0.28 11.61 -15.59
N LEU A 51 -1.37 11.40 -16.34
CA LEU A 51 -2.26 10.25 -16.15
C LEU A 51 -1.50 8.92 -16.30
N ILE A 52 -0.72 8.76 -17.38
CA ILE A 52 0.07 7.54 -17.63
C ILE A 52 1.08 7.31 -16.50
N MET A 53 1.76 8.37 -16.04
CA MET A 53 2.70 8.29 -14.92
C MET A 53 2.00 7.86 -13.62
N VAL A 54 0.85 8.46 -13.29
CA VAL A 54 0.07 8.10 -12.11
C VAL A 54 -0.36 6.64 -12.17
N VAL A 55 -0.91 6.17 -13.30
CA VAL A 55 -1.30 4.76 -13.47
C VAL A 55 -0.11 3.83 -13.29
N SER A 56 1.03 4.17 -13.88
CA SER A 56 2.27 3.37 -13.77
C SER A 56 2.77 3.30 -12.32
N LEU A 57 2.71 4.41 -11.59
CA LEU A 57 3.03 4.48 -10.17
C LEU A 57 2.10 3.61 -9.34
N LEU A 58 0.79 3.65 -9.59
CA LEU A 58 -0.18 2.82 -8.87
C LEU A 58 0.10 1.33 -9.04
N ILE A 59 0.44 0.89 -10.26
CA ILE A 59 0.82 -0.49 -10.53
C ILE A 59 2.11 -0.87 -9.78
N GLY A 60 3.12 0.01 -9.82
CA GLY A 60 4.38 -0.19 -9.11
C GLY A 60 4.20 -0.28 -7.59
N LEU A 61 3.41 0.63 -7.02
CA LEU A 61 3.08 0.66 -5.59
C LEU A 61 2.32 -0.57 -5.15
N HIS A 62 1.36 -1.05 -5.97
CA HIS A 62 0.63 -2.28 -5.68
C HIS A 62 1.58 -3.49 -5.61
N LYS A 63 2.50 -3.60 -6.57
CA LYS A 63 3.51 -4.68 -6.58
C LYS A 63 4.44 -4.59 -5.37
N LEU A 64 4.92 -3.39 -5.04
CA LEU A 64 5.78 -3.15 -3.87
C LEU A 64 5.08 -3.47 -2.55
N ALA A 65 3.84 -3.01 -2.37
CA ALA A 65 3.06 -3.27 -1.16
C ALA A 65 2.85 -4.78 -0.94
N ASN A 66 2.56 -5.53 -2.01
CA ASN A 66 2.43 -6.99 -1.93
C ASN A 66 3.76 -7.69 -1.63
N GLN A 67 4.87 -7.21 -2.20
CA GLN A 67 6.20 -7.75 -1.89
C GLN A 67 6.59 -7.51 -0.42
N ILE A 68 6.36 -6.30 0.08
CA ILE A 68 6.65 -5.95 1.48
C ILE A 68 5.75 -6.77 2.42
N ALA A 69 4.45 -6.86 2.13
CA ALA A 69 3.52 -7.68 2.91
C ALA A 69 3.98 -9.15 2.95
N SER A 70 4.40 -9.71 1.81
CA SER A 70 4.91 -11.09 1.74
C SER A 70 6.23 -11.28 2.50
N VAL A 71 7.13 -10.30 2.49
CA VAL A 71 8.37 -10.35 3.27
C VAL A 71 8.09 -10.29 4.77
N ILE A 72 7.17 -9.42 5.20
CA ILE A 72 6.74 -9.33 6.60
C ILE A 72 6.09 -10.65 7.05
N GLU A 73 5.25 -11.25 6.21
CA GLU A 73 4.62 -12.55 6.47
C GLU A 73 5.67 -13.66 6.62
N LYS A 74 6.62 -13.78 5.68
CA LYS A 74 7.72 -14.76 5.78
C LYS A 74 8.63 -14.51 6.97
N GLY A 75 8.86 -13.24 7.33
CA GLY A 75 9.62 -12.86 8.52
C GLY A 75 8.91 -13.26 9.82
N ALA A 76 7.58 -13.15 9.84
CA ALA A 76 6.75 -13.56 10.98
C ALA A 76 6.68 -15.10 11.13
N ASP A 77 6.57 -15.84 10.02
CA ASP A 77 6.55 -17.31 10.05
C ASP A 77 7.89 -17.93 10.48
N ASN A 78 9.02 -17.25 10.22
CA ASN A 78 10.34 -17.72 10.66
C ASN A 78 10.59 -17.59 12.17
N HIS A 79 9.69 -16.94 12.93
CA HIS A 79 9.80 -16.80 14.39
C HIS A 79 9.04 -17.88 15.19
N PHE A 80 8.55 -18.94 14.54
CA PHE A 80 7.85 -20.07 15.20
C PHE A 80 8.43 -21.45 14.86
N ARG A 81 9.76 -21.60 14.90
CA ARG A 81 10.43 -22.88 15.05
C ARG A 81 11.54 -22.81 16.09
#